data_AF-A0A7S0SJ13-F1
#
_entry.id   AF-A0A7S0SJ13-F1
#
_cell.length_a   1.000
_cell.length_b   1.000
_cell.length_c   1.000
_cell.angle_alpha   90.00
_cell.angle_beta   90.00
_cell.angle_gamma   90.00
#
_symmetry.space_group_name_H-M   'P 1'
#
loop_
_entity.id
_entity.type
_entity.pdbx_description
1 polymer ?
#
loop_
_entity_poly.entity_id
_entity_poly.type
_entity_poly.pdbx_seq_one_letter_code
_entity_poly.pdbx_strand_id
1 'polypeptide(L)'
;DLMLGKSSVPWNPRPCNPHLNLTTRIALPLFARVGASWVPPGRCFKMILPNGAELEMKGKKTPAGAPLGVGVDGRPVPAEVRVQVFDQRMFLQAVLRADIGLGESYMNGDFDCNLYALLDMLCAGHPANTGASTGADNGVPFLGYDLV
;
A
#
# COMPACT_ATOMS: atom_id res chain seq x y z
N ASP A 1 -25.19 -2.32 -10.33
CA ASP A 1 -24.32 -2.02 -9.17
C ASP A 1 -22.81 -2.23 -9.33
N LEU A 2 -22.26 -2.74 -10.45
CA LEU A 2 -20.80 -2.79 -10.67
C LEU A 2 -20.18 -1.47 -11.19
N MET A 3 -20.99 -0.45 -11.49
CA MET A 3 -20.57 0.75 -12.21
C MET A 3 -20.02 1.88 -11.32
N LEU A 4 -20.00 1.72 -9.99
CA LEU A 4 -19.63 2.79 -9.05
C LEU A 4 -18.44 2.49 -8.13
N GLY A 5 -17.82 1.31 -8.22
CA GLY A 5 -16.60 0.99 -7.45
C GLY A 5 -16.71 1.19 -5.92
N LYS A 6 -17.94 1.28 -5.39
CA LYS A 6 -18.18 1.42 -3.96
C LYS A 6 -18.03 0.04 -3.33
N SER A 7 -17.03 -0.07 -2.47
CA SER A 7 -16.87 -1.14 -1.48
C SER A 7 -18.24 -1.58 -0.97
N SER A 8 -18.50 -2.88 -1.08
CA SER A 8 -19.76 -3.52 -0.71
C SER A 8 -19.89 -3.59 0.81
N VAL A 9 -20.34 -2.49 1.44
CA VAL A 9 -20.90 -2.52 2.80
C VAL A 9 -21.82 -1.29 2.99
N PRO A 10 -22.98 -1.44 3.66
CA PRO A 10 -23.90 -0.34 3.94
C PRO A 10 -23.18 0.79 4.67
N TRP A 11 -23.62 2.03 4.46
CA TRP A 11 -23.07 3.27 5.00
C TRP A 11 -23.10 3.25 6.55
N ASN A 12 -22.22 2.48 7.17
CA ASN A 12 -22.08 2.36 8.61
C ASN A 12 -21.06 3.42 9.02
N PRO A 13 -21.46 4.53 9.66
CA PRO A 13 -20.54 5.59 10.02
C PRO A 13 -19.49 5.04 10.98
N ARG A 14 -18.24 5.01 10.54
CA ARG A 14 -17.11 4.63 11.40
C ARG A 14 -16.52 5.88 12.03
N PRO A 15 -16.17 5.85 13.33
CA PRO A 15 -15.44 6.94 13.95
C PRO A 15 -14.09 7.08 13.23
N CYS A 16 -13.87 8.24 12.60
CA CYS A 16 -12.64 8.57 11.91
C CYS A 16 -12.08 9.85 12.53
N ASN A 17 -10.83 9.83 12.96
CA ASN A 17 -10.17 11.01 13.51
C ASN A 17 -9.36 11.71 12.40
N PRO A 18 -9.76 12.90 11.94
CA PRO A 18 -9.06 13.61 10.88
C PRO A 18 -7.72 14.20 11.34
N HIS A 19 -7.43 14.27 12.64
CA HIS A 19 -6.18 14.81 13.14
C HIS A 19 -5.05 13.78 13.07
N LEU A 20 -4.13 14.01 12.13
CA LEU A 20 -2.89 13.24 12.02
C LEU A 20 -1.95 13.56 13.19
N ASN A 21 -1.67 12.56 14.01
CA ASN A 21 -0.72 12.62 15.12
C ASN A 21 0.71 12.84 14.61
N LEU A 22 1.56 13.43 15.45
CA LEU A 22 2.97 13.70 15.11
C LEU A 22 3.72 12.43 14.68
N THR A 23 3.45 11.32 15.36
CA THR A 23 4.03 10.01 15.04
C THR A 23 3.62 9.52 13.65
N THR A 24 2.34 9.68 13.29
CA THR A 24 1.83 9.35 11.96
C THR A 24 2.45 10.23 10.88
N ARG A 25 2.65 11.53 11.14
CA ARG A 25 3.32 12.43 10.18
C ARG A 25 4.75 11.98 9.84
N ILE A 26 5.45 11.38 10.79
CA ILE A 26 6.79 10.81 10.58
C ILE A 26 6.72 9.43 9.91
N ALA A 27 5.74 8.61 10.29
CA ALA A 27 5.56 7.26 9.72
C ALA A 27 5.08 7.27 8.27
N LEU A 28 4.27 8.26 7.87
CA LEU A 28 3.73 8.38 6.51
C LEU A 28 4.79 8.39 5.40
N PRO A 29 5.85 9.22 5.43
CA PRO A 29 6.88 9.19 4.40
C PRO A 29 7.68 7.89 4.40
N LEU A 30 7.89 7.26 5.56
CA LEU A 30 8.55 5.95 5.65
C LEU A 30 7.68 4.88 5.01
N PHE A 31 6.40 4.85 5.35
CA PHE A 31 5.42 3.96 4.76
C PHE A 31 5.33 4.17 3.26
N ALA A 32 5.30 5.41 2.77
CA ALA A 32 5.23 5.70 1.35
C ALA A 32 6.45 5.17 0.59
N ARG A 33 7.66 5.27 1.16
CA ARG A 33 8.89 4.72 0.56
C ARG A 33 8.86 3.19 0.49
N VAL A 34 8.46 2.55 1.59
CA VAL A 34 8.37 1.09 1.68
C VAL A 34 7.25 0.57 0.78
N GLY A 35 6.06 1.14 0.89
CA GLY A 35 4.90 0.80 0.07
C GLY A 35 5.14 0.99 -1.42
N ALA A 36 5.83 2.07 -1.85
CA ALA A 36 6.19 2.24 -3.25
C ALA A 36 7.15 1.15 -3.77
N SER A 37 7.98 0.56 -2.92
CA SER A 37 8.85 -0.56 -3.31
C SER A 37 8.08 -1.87 -3.51
N TRP A 38 6.92 -2.02 -2.87
CA TRP A 38 6.01 -3.15 -3.04
C TRP A 38 5.06 -3.01 -4.23
N VAL A 39 5.03 -1.84 -4.89
CA VAL A 39 4.15 -1.62 -6.04
C VAL A 39 4.87 -2.05 -7.33
N PRO A 40 4.27 -2.96 -8.13
CA PRO A 40 4.86 -3.38 -9.40
C PRO A 40 5.05 -2.18 -10.35
N PRO A 41 6.02 -2.25 -11.27
CA PRO A 41 6.24 -1.20 -12.26
C PRO A 41 4.95 -0.84 -13.04
N GLY A 42 4.68 0.46 -13.20
CA GLY A 42 3.51 0.95 -13.94
C GLY A 42 2.17 0.80 -13.21
N ARG A 43 2.18 0.38 -11.94
CA ARG A 43 0.99 0.29 -11.08
C ARG A 43 0.98 1.41 -10.04
N CYS A 44 -0.20 1.67 -9.49
CA CYS A 44 -0.40 2.66 -8.44
C CYS A 44 -1.19 2.08 -7.27
N PHE A 45 -0.66 2.32 -6.06
CA PHE A 45 -1.32 2.05 -4.80
C PHE A 45 -1.70 3.38 -4.17
N LYS A 46 -2.99 3.61 -3.93
CA LYS A 46 -3.51 4.85 -3.37
C LYS A 46 -4.17 4.59 -2.02
N MET A 47 -3.87 5.46 -1.07
CA MET A 47 -4.51 5.44 0.24
C MET A 47 -5.21 6.77 0.47
N ILE A 48 -6.46 6.71 0.87
CA ILE A 48 -7.22 7.86 1.32
C ILE A 48 -7.07 7.93 2.84
N LEU A 49 -6.39 8.96 3.32
CA LEU A 49 -6.13 9.17 4.73
C LEU A 49 -7.39 9.60 5.49
N PRO A 50 -7.41 9.49 6.83
CA PRO A 50 -8.53 9.93 7.68
C PRO A 50 -8.91 11.40 7.51
N ASN A 51 -7.97 12.25 7.11
CA ASN A 51 -8.17 13.67 6.84
C ASN A 51 -8.65 13.95 5.39
N GLY A 52 -8.88 12.91 4.58
CA GLY A 52 -9.25 13.02 3.18
C GLY A 52 -8.09 13.29 2.22
N ALA A 53 -6.85 13.43 2.72
CA ALA A 53 -5.68 13.55 1.85
C ALA A 53 -5.37 12.22 1.17
N GLU A 54 -4.92 12.28 -0.08
CA GLU A 54 -4.53 11.08 -0.83
C GLU A 54 -3.01 10.88 -0.76
N LEU A 55 -2.61 9.66 -0.42
CA LEU A 55 -1.23 9.20 -0.50
C LEU A 55 -1.09 8.25 -1.69
N GLU A 56 -0.41 8.70 -2.74
CA GLU A 56 -0.12 7.88 -3.91
C GLU A 56 1.28 7.27 -3.82
N MET A 57 1.35 5.94 -3.95
CA MET A 57 2.57 5.18 -4.09
C MET A 57 2.60 4.59 -5.50
N LYS A 58 3.62 4.91 -6.28
CA LYS A 58 3.77 4.46 -7.66
C LYS A 58 5.00 3.58 -7.76
N GLY A 59 4.83 2.43 -8.42
CA GLY A 59 5.96 1.59 -8.79
C GLY A 59 6.86 2.30 -9.81
N LYS A 60 8.03 1.71 -10.07
CA LYS A 60 8.98 2.24 -11.08
C LYS A 60 8.28 2.47 -12.42
N LYS A 61 8.70 3.48 -13.17
CA LYS A 61 8.20 3.71 -14.54
C LYS A 61 8.63 2.53 -15.43
N THR A 62 7.65 1.85 -16.00
CA THR A 62 7.90 0.79 -16.98
C THR A 62 8.04 1.39 -18.38
N PRO A 63 9.00 0.93 -19.20
CA PRO A 63 8.98 1.23 -20.64
C PRO A 63 7.71 0.71 -21.31
N ALA A 64 7.30 1.36 -22.39
CA ALA A 64 6.08 1.00 -23.13
C ALA A 64 6.15 -0.46 -23.61
N GLY A 65 5.18 -1.29 -23.22
CA GLY A 65 5.05 -2.68 -23.66
C GLY A 65 5.64 -3.75 -22.74
N ALA A 66 6.24 -3.40 -21.61
CA ALA A 66 6.72 -4.40 -20.65
C ALA A 66 5.57 -5.08 -19.88
N PRO A 67 5.70 -6.37 -19.52
CA PRO A 67 4.64 -7.15 -18.90
C PRO A 67 4.23 -6.53 -17.55
N LEU A 68 2.94 -6.22 -17.40
CA LEU A 68 2.40 -5.42 -16.30
C LEU A 68 2.21 -6.19 -14.98
N GLY A 69 2.92 -7.31 -14.80
CA GLY A 69 2.72 -8.24 -13.68
C GLY A 69 1.39 -8.99 -13.80
N VAL A 70 1.44 -10.31 -13.61
CA VAL A 70 0.25 -11.15 -13.43
C VAL A 70 0.05 -11.37 -11.93
N GLY A 71 -1.20 -11.27 -11.47
CA GLY A 71 -1.56 -11.64 -10.11
C GLY A 71 -1.44 -13.15 -9.89
N VAL A 72 -1.67 -13.60 -8.66
CA VAL A 72 -1.53 -15.01 -8.29
C VAL A 72 -2.52 -15.90 -9.08
N ASP A 73 -3.68 -15.35 -9.43
CA ASP A 73 -4.72 -16.00 -10.23
C ASP A 73 -4.45 -16.01 -11.75
N GLY A 74 -3.28 -15.54 -12.19
CA GLY A 74 -2.94 -15.41 -13.62
C GLY A 74 -3.68 -14.27 -14.34
N ARG A 75 -4.49 -13.49 -13.61
CA ARG A 75 -5.18 -12.31 -14.13
C ARG A 75 -4.26 -11.10 -14.12
N PRO A 76 -4.47 -10.11 -15.01
CA PRO A 76 -3.72 -8.87 -14.93
C PRO A 76 -4.03 -8.19 -13.59
N VAL A 77 -2.98 -7.80 -12.86
CA VAL A 77 -3.11 -6.97 -11.65
C VAL A 77 -3.93 -5.72 -12.02
N PRO A 78 -4.73 -5.12 -11.12
CA PRO A 78 -5.41 -3.86 -11.39
C PRO A 78 -4.41 -2.68 -11.54
N ALA A 79 -4.75 -1.70 -12.36
CA ALA A 79 -3.89 -0.53 -12.61
C ALA A 79 -3.72 0.33 -11.34
N GLU A 80 -4.79 0.44 -10.56
CA GLU A 80 -4.87 1.21 -9.34
C GLU A 80 -5.59 0.40 -8.26
N VAL A 81 -5.00 0.31 -7.07
CA VAL A 81 -5.67 -0.22 -5.87
C VAL A 81 -5.85 0.90 -4.87
N ARG A 82 -7.07 1.04 -4.37
CA ARG A 82 -7.45 2.06 -3.38
C ARG A 82 -7.70 1.43 -2.03
N VAL A 83 -7.16 2.06 -1.00
CA VAL A 83 -7.38 1.73 0.41
C VAL A 83 -7.95 2.95 1.11
N GLN A 84 -9.06 2.77 1.83
CA GLN A 84 -9.62 3.80 2.69
C GLN A 84 -9.13 3.58 4.11
N VAL A 85 -8.43 4.55 4.68
CA VAL A 85 -7.92 4.49 6.05
C VAL A 85 -8.88 5.21 6.98
N PHE A 86 -9.18 4.57 8.11
CA PHE A 86 -10.02 5.13 9.18
C PHE A 86 -9.21 5.45 10.43
N ASP A 87 -8.25 4.59 10.79
CA ASP A 87 -7.32 4.79 11.90
C ASP A 87 -5.86 4.89 11.43
N GLN A 88 -5.18 5.92 11.91
CA GLN A 88 -3.78 6.22 11.64
C GLN A 88 -2.79 5.26 12.32
N ARG A 89 -3.23 4.43 13.26
CA ARG A 89 -2.41 3.39 13.90
C ARG A 89 -1.87 2.37 12.90
N MET A 90 -2.56 2.17 11.78
CA MET A 90 -2.14 1.26 10.72
C MET A 90 -0.71 1.57 10.23
N PHE A 91 -0.36 2.86 10.09
CA PHE A 91 0.94 3.24 9.52
C PHE A 91 2.09 2.86 10.43
N LEU A 92 1.87 3.01 11.74
CA LEU A 92 2.88 2.70 12.75
C LEU A 92 3.03 1.18 12.89
N GLN A 93 1.93 0.44 12.87
CA GLN A 93 1.96 -1.02 12.88
C GLN A 93 2.59 -1.59 11.60
N ALA A 94 2.23 -1.08 10.44
CA ALA A 94 2.77 -1.53 9.15
C ALA A 94 4.26 -1.21 8.99
N VAL A 95 4.74 -0.07 9.47
CA VAL A 95 6.18 0.25 9.43
C VAL A 95 6.98 -0.63 10.39
N LEU A 96 6.45 -0.92 11.59
CA LEU A 96 7.17 -1.75 12.58
C LEU A 96 7.10 -3.25 12.28
N ARG A 97 6.00 -3.72 11.67
CA ARG A 97 5.72 -5.12 11.37
C ARG A 97 4.97 -5.21 10.04
N ALA A 98 5.71 -5.17 8.93
CA ALA A 98 5.14 -5.09 7.58
C ALA A 98 3.98 -6.08 7.32
N ASP A 99 4.19 -7.38 7.54
CA ASP A 99 3.19 -8.39 7.20
C ASP A 99 2.11 -8.53 8.28
N ILE A 100 2.53 -8.69 9.54
CA ILE A 100 1.63 -8.92 10.68
C ILE A 100 0.82 -7.66 10.99
N GLY A 101 1.46 -6.49 11.00
CA GLY A 101 0.82 -5.22 11.34
C GLY A 101 -0.21 -4.79 10.30
N LEU A 102 0.05 -5.04 9.01
CA LEU A 102 -0.94 -4.75 7.96
C LEU A 102 -2.16 -5.70 8.06
N GLY A 103 -1.92 -6.99 8.32
CA GLY A 103 -2.98 -7.97 8.53
C GLY A 103 -3.84 -7.68 9.77
N GLU A 104 -3.20 -7.40 10.91
CA GLU A 104 -3.89 -7.03 12.15
C GLU A 104 -4.70 -5.74 11.98
N SER A 105 -4.16 -4.73 11.31
CA SER A 105 -4.87 -3.48 11.02
C SER A 105 -6.12 -3.70 10.15
N TYR A 106 -6.06 -4.63 9.19
CA TYR A 106 -7.24 -5.01 8.40
C TYR A 106 -8.30 -5.72 9.27
N MET A 107 -7.87 -6.67 10.10
CA MET A 107 -8.77 -7.40 11.02
C MET A 107 -9.41 -6.50 12.07
N ASN A 108 -8.68 -5.49 12.55
CA ASN A 108 -9.17 -4.49 13.50
C ASN A 108 -10.10 -3.46 12.84
N GLY A 109 -10.15 -3.42 11.50
CA GLY A 109 -10.97 -2.48 10.76
C GLY A 109 -10.40 -1.06 10.70
N ASP A 110 -9.08 -0.91 10.87
CA ASP A 110 -8.37 0.37 10.78
C ASP A 110 -8.38 0.92 9.35
N PHE A 111 -8.58 0.05 8.35
CA PHE A 111 -8.76 0.40 6.94
C PHE A 111 -9.68 -0.58 6.22
N ASP A 112 -10.19 -0.19 5.05
CA ASP A 112 -10.97 -1.03 4.14
C ASP A 112 -10.43 -0.96 2.72
N CYS A 113 -10.47 -2.08 2.01
CA CYS A 113 -9.99 -2.19 0.63
C CYS A 113 -10.51 -3.45 -0.07
N ASN A 114 -10.31 -3.52 -1.38
CA ASN A 114 -10.42 -4.80 -2.09
C ASN A 114 -9.17 -5.65 -1.77
N LEU A 115 -9.31 -6.54 -0.78
CA LEU A 115 -8.21 -7.34 -0.24
C LEU A 115 -7.53 -8.20 -1.32
N TYR A 116 -8.28 -8.84 -2.20
CA TYR A 116 -7.72 -9.67 -3.27
C TYR A 116 -6.84 -8.83 -4.22
N ALA A 117 -7.36 -7.67 -4.64
CA ALA A 117 -6.62 -6.75 -5.50
C ALA A 117 -5.35 -6.21 -4.83
N LEU A 118 -5.40 -5.95 -3.51
CA LEU A 118 -4.24 -5.51 -2.74
C LEU A 118 -3.18 -6.61 -2.64
N LEU A 119 -3.57 -7.83 -2.27
CA LEU A 119 -2.65 -8.96 -2.14
C LEU A 119 -2.02 -9.34 -3.47
N ASP A 120 -2.80 -9.39 -4.56
CA ASP A 120 -2.27 -9.61 -5.91
C ASP A 120 -1.22 -8.56 -6.28
N MET A 121 -1.47 -7.29 -5.95
CA MET A 121 -0.52 -6.21 -6.22
C MET A 121 0.77 -6.36 -5.41
N LEU A 122 0.68 -6.64 -4.11
CA LEU A 122 1.85 -6.81 -3.24
C LEU A 122 2.65 -8.06 -3.62
N CYS A 123 1.98 -9.18 -3.91
CA CYS A 123 2.64 -10.40 -4.36
C CYS A 123 3.32 -10.22 -5.72
N ALA A 124 2.67 -9.53 -6.68
CA ALA A 124 3.28 -9.22 -7.97
C ALA A 124 4.46 -8.25 -7.86
N GLY A 125 4.45 -7.37 -6.85
CA GLY A 125 5.50 -6.39 -6.60
C GLY A 125 6.67 -6.92 -5.77
N HIS A 126 6.52 -8.07 -5.12
CA HIS A 126 7.53 -8.67 -4.26
C HIS A 126 8.87 -8.78 -5.00
N PRO A 127 10.02 -8.39 -4.39
CA PRO A 127 11.35 -8.44 -5.03
C PRO A 127 11.72 -9.77 -5.71
N ALA A 128 11.16 -10.90 -5.26
CA ALA A 128 11.32 -12.19 -5.92
C ALA A 128 10.70 -12.25 -7.33
N ASN A 129 9.60 -11.51 -7.56
CA ASN A 129 8.84 -11.50 -8.81
C ASN A 129 9.20 -10.33 -9.74
N THR A 130 9.69 -9.21 -9.19
CA THR A 130 10.05 -8.01 -9.97
C THR A 130 11.51 -7.94 -10.40
N GLY A 131 12.31 -8.96 -10.05
CA GLY A 131 13.75 -8.99 -10.29
C GLY A 131 14.46 -8.01 -9.34
N ALA A 132 15.07 -8.55 -8.29
CA ALA A 132 15.80 -7.76 -7.31
C ALA A 132 17.03 -7.09 -7.94
N SER A 133 16.87 -5.88 -8.48
CA SER A 133 17.99 -4.95 -8.60
C SER A 133 18.24 -4.37 -7.21
N THR A 134 19.11 -5.03 -6.46
CA THR A 134 19.86 -4.47 -5.31
C THR A 134 18.99 -4.05 -4.10
N GLY A 135 18.77 -4.95 -3.13
CA GLY A 135 18.29 -4.55 -1.81
C GLY A 135 17.50 -5.55 -0.98
N ALA A 136 17.18 -6.75 -1.51
CA ALA A 136 16.34 -7.72 -0.79
C ALA A 136 17.07 -8.48 0.35
N ASP A 137 18.41 -8.48 0.37
CA ASP A 137 19.18 -9.28 1.33
C ASP A 137 19.40 -8.61 2.70
N ASN A 138 19.01 -7.33 2.84
CA ASN A 138 19.06 -6.66 4.13
C ASN A 138 17.63 -6.35 4.56
N GLY A 139 17.08 -7.18 5.44
CA GLY A 139 15.79 -7.00 6.12
C GLY A 139 15.73 -5.79 7.07
N VAL A 140 16.51 -4.75 6.79
CA VAL A 140 16.45 -3.43 7.39
C VAL A 140 16.48 -2.41 6.26
N PRO A 141 15.60 -1.39 6.27
CA PRO A 141 15.70 -0.29 5.32
C PRO A 141 17.10 0.31 5.43
N PHE A 142 17.90 0.19 4.37
CA PHE A 142 19.20 0.84 4.30
C PHE A 142 18.97 2.35 4.33
N LEU A 143 19.31 2.96 5.47
CA LEU A 143 19.37 4.41 5.63
C LEU A 143 20.56 4.88 4.78
N GLY A 144 20.30 5.12 3.49
CA GLY A 144 21.29 5.68 2.58
C GLY A 144 21.83 7.00 3.12
N TYR A 145 23.09 7.28 2.78
CA TYR A 145 23.90 8.44 3.14
C TYR A 145 23.35 9.78 2.59
N ASP A 146 22.14 10.15 2.97
CA ASP A 146 21.52 11.44 2.60
C ASP A 146 21.12 12.25 3.85
N LEU A 147 21.93 12.10 4.90
CA LEU A 147 21.99 12.98 6.06
C LEU A 147 23.36 13.67 6.07
N VAL A 148 23.56 14.55 5.10
CA VAL A 148 24.52 15.67 5.17
C VAL A 148 23.79 16.93 4.74
#